data_AF-A0A3C0CVU7-F1
#
_entry.id   AF-A0A3C0CVU7-F1
#
_cell.length_a   1.000
_cell.length_b   1.000
_cell.length_c   1.000
_cell.angle_alpha   90.00
_cell.angle_beta   90.00
_cell.angle_gamma   90.00
#
_symmetry.space_group_name_H-M   'P 1'
#
loop_
_entity.id
_entity.type
_entity.pdbx_description
1 polymer ?
#
loop_
_entity_poly.entity_id
_entity_poly.type
_entity_poly.pdbx_seq_one_letter_code
_entity_poly.pdbx_strand_id
1 'polypeptide(L)'
;NNESLKEKAGLVRCFGDEVDEVSKRRVYNASILGYMYRNQELPAAHARAQIMHLDENNDVRIANANYLTKELSKIPGVIPPYCPEGCKHVYFMYNVRFDPKAAGVD
;
A
#
# COMPACT_ATOMS: atom_id res chain seq x y z
N ASN A 1 10.53 7.38 13.49
CA ASN A 1 9.88 6.36 14.34
C ASN A 1 9.53 6.97 15.69
N ASN A 2 8.25 6.98 16.08
CA ASN A 2 7.77 7.48 17.37
C ASN A 2 7.30 6.29 18.22
N GLU A 3 8.03 5.96 19.28
CA GLU A 3 7.78 4.76 20.10
C GLU A 3 6.44 4.83 20.83
N SER A 4 6.06 6.00 21.36
CA SER A 4 4.78 6.18 22.05
C SER A 4 3.57 5.89 21.14
N LEU A 5 3.66 6.19 19.84
CA LEU A 5 2.59 5.88 18.88
C LEU A 5 2.53 4.38 18.59
N LYS A 6 3.69 3.71 18.52
CA LYS A 6 3.77 2.26 18.32
C LYS A 6 3.16 1.50 19.51
N GLU A 7 3.46 1.91 20.73
CA GLU A 7 2.88 1.31 21.95
C GLU A 7 1.37 1.49 21.99
N LYS A 8 0.88 2.72 21.75
CA LYS A 8 -0.57 3.00 21.65
C LYS A 8 -1.25 2.20 20.55
N ALA A 9 -0.63 2.06 19.38
CA ALA A 9 -1.14 1.21 18.30
C ALA A 9 -1.22 -0.27 18.72
N GLY A 10 -0.27 -0.74 19.53
CA GLY A 10 -0.30 -2.06 20.14
C GLY A 10 -1.53 -2.29 21.01
N LEU A 11 -1.87 -1.33 21.88
CA LEU A 11 -3.07 -1.36 22.71
C LEU A 11 -4.35 -1.39 21.83
N VAL A 12 -4.47 -0.45 20.88
CA VAL A 12 -5.65 -0.38 19.97
C VAL A 12 -5.83 -1.68 19.19
N ARG A 13 -4.74 -2.30 18.73
CA ARG A 13 -4.75 -3.55 17.97
C ARG A 13 -5.26 -4.75 18.78
N CYS A 14 -5.10 -4.71 20.10
CA CYS A 14 -5.32 -5.83 21.00
C CYS A 14 -6.28 -5.46 22.14
N PHE A 15 -7.51 -5.03 21.83
CA PHE A 15 -8.57 -4.77 22.81
C PHE A 15 -8.29 -3.69 23.88
N GLY A 16 -7.18 -2.96 23.77
CA GLY A 16 -6.73 -2.01 24.79
C GLY A 16 -5.91 -2.65 25.90
N ASP A 17 -5.56 -3.94 25.78
CA ASP A 17 -4.96 -4.72 26.85
C ASP A 17 -3.52 -4.34 27.17
N GLU A 18 -3.28 -4.15 28.46
CA GLU A 18 -1.95 -4.07 29.04
C GLU A 18 -1.21 -5.39 28.90
N VAL A 19 0.09 -5.28 28.64
CA VAL A 19 1.01 -6.41 28.51
C VAL A 19 2.08 -6.25 29.59
N ASP A 20 2.30 -7.30 30.36
CA ASP A 20 3.36 -7.34 31.36
C ASP A 20 4.73 -7.20 30.69
N GLU A 21 5.56 -6.29 31.19
CA GLU A 21 6.82 -5.95 30.53
C GLU A 21 7.85 -7.09 30.55
N VAL A 22 7.81 -7.96 31.56
CA VAL A 22 8.76 -9.06 31.73
C VAL A 22 8.33 -10.29 30.95
N SER A 23 7.12 -10.78 31.20
CA SER A 23 6.59 -12.02 30.60
C SER A 23 6.01 -11.83 29.20
N LYS A 24 5.73 -10.59 28.79
CA LYS A 24 5.06 -10.23 27.53
C LYS A 24 3.67 -10.87 27.37
N ARG A 25 3.02 -11.25 28.48
CA ARG A 25 1.65 -11.78 28.49
C ARG A 25 0.63 -10.68 28.78
N ARG A 26 -0.60 -10.88 28.31
CA ARG A 26 -1.73 -9.99 28.62
C ARG A 26 -2.03 -10.03 30.11
N VAL A 27 -2.23 -8.86 30.70
CA VAL A 27 -2.71 -8.69 32.06
C VAL A 27 -4.24 -8.83 32.13
N TYR A 28 -4.92 -8.75 30.99
CA TYR A 28 -6.39 -8.72 30.88
C TYR A 28 -7.02 -7.49 31.57
N ASN A 29 -6.26 -6.40 31.64
CA ASN A 29 -6.73 -5.07 32.00
C ASN A 29 -6.65 -4.18 30.77
N ALA A 30 -7.73 -3.47 30.43
CA ALA A 30 -7.77 -2.58 29.28
C ALA A 30 -7.70 -1.12 29.75
N SER A 31 -6.59 -0.41 29.45
CA SER A 31 -6.42 1.00 29.83
C SER A 31 -7.07 1.98 28.84
N ILE A 32 -7.42 1.49 27.64
CA ILE A 32 -8.10 2.27 26.59
C ILE A 32 -9.16 1.42 25.89
N LEU A 33 -10.04 2.07 25.12
CA LEU A 33 -10.86 1.36 24.13
C LEU A 33 -9.98 0.85 22.99
N GLY A 34 -9.96 -0.46 22.78
CA GLY A 34 -9.30 -1.09 21.63
C GLY A 34 -10.21 -2.07 20.89
N TYR A 35 -9.66 -2.68 19.84
CA TYR A 35 -10.40 -3.53 18.90
C TYR A 35 -9.67 -4.86 18.65
N MET A 36 -10.33 -5.77 17.94
CA MET A 36 -9.71 -6.99 17.43
C MET A 36 -9.09 -6.77 16.05
N TYR A 37 -7.99 -6.04 15.96
CA TYR A 37 -7.24 -5.84 14.71
C TYR A 37 -5.99 -6.74 14.60
N ARG A 38 -5.95 -7.82 15.38
CA ARG A 38 -4.88 -8.82 15.26
C ARG A 38 -5.00 -9.55 13.92
N ASN A 39 -3.89 -9.64 13.21
CA ASN A 39 -3.79 -10.49 12.03
C ASN A 39 -3.75 -11.97 12.43
N GLN A 40 -4.17 -12.85 11.53
CA GLN A 40 -4.09 -14.30 11.70
C GLN A 40 -2.79 -14.85 11.05
N GLU A 41 -2.34 -16.02 11.49
CA GLU A 41 -1.08 -16.62 11.05
C GLU A 41 -1.06 -16.93 9.54
N LEU A 42 -2.17 -17.43 8.97
CA LEU A 42 -2.25 -17.79 7.55
C LEU A 42 -2.10 -16.57 6.60
N PRO A 43 -2.92 -15.50 6.71
CA PRO A 43 -2.73 -14.30 5.89
C PRO A 43 -1.40 -13.62 6.18
N ALA A 44 -0.86 -13.67 7.40
CA ALA A 44 0.47 -13.15 7.71
C ALA A 44 1.58 -13.92 6.98
N ALA A 45 1.53 -15.27 6.98
CA ALA A 45 2.48 -16.10 6.25
C ALA A 45 2.40 -15.86 4.73
N HIS A 46 1.18 -15.77 4.19
CA HIS A 46 0.97 -15.47 2.78
C HIS A 46 1.51 -14.08 2.40
N ALA A 47 1.19 -13.04 3.18
CA ALA A 47 1.71 -11.69 2.96
C ALA A 47 3.24 -11.64 3.05
N ARG A 48 3.85 -12.33 4.03
CA ARG A 48 5.30 -12.43 4.15
C ARG A 48 5.94 -13.04 2.89
N ALA A 49 5.32 -14.08 2.33
CA ALA A 49 5.79 -14.67 1.08
C ALA A 49 5.68 -13.69 -0.10
N GLN A 50 4.54 -12.97 -0.23
CA GLN A 50 4.36 -11.97 -1.29
C GLN A 50 5.35 -10.80 -1.19
N ILE A 51 5.67 -10.35 0.03
CA ILE A 51 6.60 -9.23 0.27
C ILE A 51 8.03 -9.58 -0.21
N MET A 52 8.44 -10.86 -0.17
CA MET A 52 9.75 -11.27 -0.70
C MET A 52 9.90 -11.02 -2.21
N HIS A 53 8.79 -10.94 -2.93
CA HIS A 53 8.76 -10.69 -4.38
C HIS A 53 8.22 -9.29 -4.72
N LEU A 54 8.12 -8.39 -3.73
CA LEU A 54 7.47 -7.09 -3.92
C LEU A 54 8.18 -6.24 -4.98
N ASP A 55 9.50 -6.16 -4.92
CA ASP A 55 10.29 -5.35 -5.85
C ASP A 55 10.21 -5.90 -7.28
N GLU A 56 10.42 -7.21 -7.45
CA GLU A 56 10.28 -7.91 -8.73
C GLU A 56 8.89 -7.66 -9.37
N ASN A 57 7.83 -7.87 -8.60
CA ASN A 57 6.46 -7.67 -9.08
C ASN A 57 6.16 -6.20 -9.41
N ASN A 58 6.71 -5.26 -8.65
CA ASN A 58 6.56 -3.83 -8.93
C ASN A 58 7.34 -3.43 -10.19
N ASP A 59 8.54 -3.94 -10.37
CA ASP A 59 9.38 -3.61 -11.51
C ASP A 59 8.78 -4.13 -12.82
N VAL A 60 8.17 -5.32 -12.80
CA VAL A 60 7.38 -5.84 -13.93
C VAL A 60 6.19 -4.91 -14.26
N ARG A 61 5.43 -4.47 -13.25
CA ARG A 61 4.32 -3.52 -13.46
C ARG A 61 4.81 -2.20 -14.04
N ILE A 62 5.91 -1.67 -13.52
CA ILE A 62 6.51 -0.41 -13.99
C ILE A 62 7.00 -0.55 -15.43
N ALA A 63 7.66 -1.65 -15.79
CA ALA A 63 8.10 -1.89 -17.16
C ALA A 63 6.92 -1.91 -18.14
N ASN A 64 5.84 -2.60 -17.78
CA ASN A 64 4.62 -2.66 -18.58
C ASN A 64 3.95 -1.27 -18.69
N ALA A 65 3.85 -0.54 -17.59
CA ALA A 65 3.30 0.82 -17.58
C ALA A 65 4.12 1.77 -18.44
N ASN A 66 5.46 1.72 -18.37
CA ASN A 66 6.33 2.55 -19.19
C ASN A 66 6.20 2.24 -20.68
N TYR A 67 6.06 0.95 -21.03
CA TYR A 67 5.78 0.55 -22.40
C TYR A 67 4.43 1.10 -22.89
N LEU A 68 3.37 0.94 -22.10
CA LEU A 68 2.05 1.49 -22.42
C LEU A 68 2.08 3.02 -22.55
N THR A 69 2.77 3.72 -21.65
CA THR A 69 2.91 5.18 -21.72
C THR A 69 3.56 5.59 -23.02
N LYS A 70 4.67 4.95 -23.39
CA LYS A 70 5.40 5.24 -24.63
C LYS A 70 4.50 5.08 -25.86
N GLU A 71 3.68 4.03 -25.92
CA GLU A 71 2.84 3.75 -27.10
C GLU A 71 1.56 4.61 -27.11
N LEU A 72 0.88 4.75 -25.97
CA LEU A 72 -0.36 5.51 -25.85
C LEU A 72 -0.14 7.02 -25.96
N SER A 73 1.03 7.54 -25.57
CA SER A 73 1.38 8.96 -25.77
C SER A 73 1.42 9.39 -27.24
N LYS A 74 1.43 8.44 -28.19
CA LYS A 74 1.39 8.73 -29.63
C LYS A 74 -0.03 8.99 -30.13
N ILE A 75 -1.06 8.67 -29.34
CA ILE A 75 -2.46 8.77 -29.74
C ILE A 75 -3.00 10.14 -29.30
N PRO A 76 -3.47 10.99 -30.23
CA PRO A 76 -4.06 12.28 -29.88
C PRO A 76 -5.26 12.11 -28.94
N GLY A 77 -5.33 12.95 -27.91
CA GLY A 77 -6.38 12.92 -26.90
C GLY A 77 -6.24 11.82 -25.83
N VAL A 78 -5.30 10.90 -25.96
CA VAL A 78 -4.99 9.93 -24.89
C VAL A 78 -3.85 10.48 -24.03
N ILE A 79 -4.11 10.64 -22.73
CA ILE A 79 -3.15 11.20 -21.78
C ILE A 79 -2.80 10.12 -20.74
N PRO A 80 -1.67 9.42 -20.91
CA PRO A 80 -1.14 8.46 -19.94
C PRO A 80 -0.92 9.03 -18.53
N PRO A 81 -0.84 8.17 -17.50
CA PRO A 81 -0.46 8.58 -16.16
C PRO A 81 0.99 9.07 -16.11
N TYR A 82 1.24 10.08 -15.29
CA TYR A 82 2.55 10.71 -15.11
C TYR A 82 3.17 10.30 -13.76
N CYS A 83 4.46 9.99 -13.76
CA CYS A 83 5.25 9.80 -12.54
C CYS A 83 6.16 11.02 -12.33
N PRO A 84 6.02 11.77 -11.23
CA PRO A 84 6.91 12.89 -10.91
C PRO A 84 8.37 12.46 -10.75
N GLU A 85 9.29 13.39 -11.02
CA GLU A 85 10.72 13.18 -10.78
C GLU A 85 10.99 12.92 -9.29
N GLY A 86 11.91 11.98 -9.00
CA GLY A 86 12.22 11.56 -7.63
C GLY A 86 11.18 10.62 -6.99
N CYS A 87 10.08 10.31 -7.68
CA CYS A 87 9.08 9.34 -7.21
C CYS A 87 9.20 7.99 -7.93
N LYS A 88 8.79 6.90 -7.26
CA LYS A 88 8.55 5.58 -7.88
C LYS A 88 7.05 5.30 -7.85
N HIS A 89 6.37 5.43 -9.00
CA HIS A 89 4.97 5.04 -9.13
C HIS A 89 4.86 3.53 -9.39
N VAL A 90 4.12 2.79 -8.58
CA VAL A 90 3.99 1.31 -8.70
C VAL A 90 2.84 0.84 -9.59
N TYR A 91 2.02 1.78 -10.08
CA TYR A 91 0.93 1.54 -11.02
C TYR A 91 -0.05 0.46 -10.56
N PHE A 92 -0.61 0.59 -9.35
CA PHE A 92 -1.71 -0.27 -8.90
C PHE A 92 -2.85 -0.30 -9.93
N MET A 93 -3.12 0.86 -10.54
CA MET A 93 -3.89 0.98 -11.77
C MET A 93 -3.14 1.86 -12.78
N TYR A 94 -3.33 1.58 -14.06
CA TYR A 94 -2.85 2.41 -15.16
C TYR A 94 -4.03 3.26 -15.67
N ASN A 95 -4.23 4.41 -15.04
CA ASN A 95 -5.37 5.28 -15.33
C ASN A 95 -5.00 6.32 -16.39
N VAL A 96 -5.81 6.38 -17.45
CA VAL A 96 -5.64 7.29 -18.59
C VAL A 96 -6.69 8.40 -18.50
N ARG A 97 -6.30 9.63 -18.87
CA ARG A 97 -7.24 10.73 -19.09
C ARG A 97 -7.49 10.90 -20.59
N PHE A 98 -8.67 11.40 -20.93
CA PHE A 98 -9.06 11.65 -22.31
C PHE A 98 -9.29 13.14 -22.55
N ASP A 99 -8.74 13.67 -23.64
CA ASP A 99 -8.99 15.02 -24.16
C ASP A 99 -9.72 14.89 -25.51
N PRO A 100 -11.05 15.13 -25.53
CA PRO A 100 -11.88 15.04 -26.74
C PRO A 100 -11.36 15.93 -27.87
N LYS A 101 -10.97 17.17 -27.55
CA LYS A 101 -10.54 18.15 -28.55
C LYS A 101 -9.27 17.70 -29.25
N ALA A 102 -8.28 17.24 -28.48
CA ALA A 102 -7.05 16.70 -29.05
C ALA A 102 -7.28 15.41 -29.86
N ALA A 103 -8.32 14.63 -29.54
CA ALA A 103 -8.75 13.47 -30.33
C ALA A 103 -9.61 13.83 -31.56
N GLY A 104 -9.97 15.10 -31.76
CA GLY A 104 -10.83 15.54 -32.86
C GLY A 104 -12.29 15.13 -32.71
N VAL A 105 -12.77 14.95 -31.48
CA VAL A 105 -14.17 14.66 -31.16
C VAL A 105 -14.72 15.74 -30.24
N ASP A 106 -15.93 16.22 -30.55
CA ASP A 106 -16.68 17.21 -29.75
C ASP A 106 -17.66 16.53 -28.80
#